data_AF-A0A396JQN2-F1
#
_entry.id   AF-A0A396JQN2-F1
#
_cell.length_a   1.000
_cell.length_b   1.000
_cell.length_c   1.000
_cell.angle_alpha   90.00
_cell.angle_beta   90.00
_cell.angle_gamma   90.00
#
_symmetry.space_group_name_H-M   'P 1'
#
loop_
_entity.id
_entity.type
_entity.pdbx_description
1 polymer ?
#
loop_
_entity_poly.entity_id
_entity_poly.type
_entity_poly.pdbx_seq_one_letter_code
_entity_poly.pdbx_strand_id
1 'polypeptide(L)'
;MNCVTSLNIVEGNLAIYHVLEEMLIGDRRKDRILKVSFDRDSHDVSCECSVFEFRGIVCRHVLSVCAQERVKNMPLKYVLVRWSKSIKRKHSYIKSSYNVTELKPQMDRFDSL
;
A
#
# COMPACT_ATOMS: atom_id res chain seq x y z
N MET A 1 -2.77 15.12 -4.28
CA MET A 1 -3.55 14.18 -5.12
C MET A 1 -4.46 13.43 -4.18
N ASN A 2 -5.70 13.87 -4.09
CA ASN A 2 -6.64 13.41 -3.07
C ASN A 2 -7.42 12.23 -3.64
N CYS A 3 -7.38 11.09 -2.96
CA CYS A 3 -8.27 9.97 -3.24
C CYS A 3 -9.44 10.06 -2.26
N VAL A 4 -10.65 10.27 -2.76
CA VAL A 4 -11.86 10.24 -1.93
C VAL A 4 -12.51 8.88 -2.12
N THR A 5 -12.50 8.08 -1.06
CA THR A 5 -13.07 6.72 -1.08
C THR A 5 -14.52 6.76 -0.62
N SER A 6 -15.39 6.09 -1.37
CA SER A 6 -16.81 5.92 -1.03
C SER A 6 -17.19 4.45 -1.19
N LEU A 7 -17.87 3.90 -0.18
CA LEU A 7 -18.43 2.54 -0.29
C LEU A 7 -19.61 2.59 -1.25
N ASN A 8 -19.60 1.74 -2.27
CA ASN A 8 -20.64 1.70 -3.29
C ASN A 8 -21.64 0.57 -3.04
N ILE A 9 -21.17 -0.68 -3.00
CA ILE A 9 -22.00 -1.88 -2.85
C ILE A 9 -21.30 -2.87 -1.91
N VAL A 10 -22.08 -3.64 -1.15
CA VAL A 10 -21.61 -4.81 -0.41
C VAL A 10 -22.45 -6.03 -0.81
N GLU A 11 -21.81 -7.03 -1.38
CA GLU A 11 -22.41 -8.31 -1.77
C GLU A 11 -21.76 -9.43 -0.95
N GLY A 12 -22.38 -9.76 0.18
CA GLY A 12 -21.80 -10.69 1.16
C GLY A 12 -20.48 -10.14 1.72
N ASN A 13 -19.38 -10.85 1.46
CA ASN A 13 -18.04 -10.47 1.96
C ASN A 13 -17.26 -9.60 0.96
N LEU A 14 -17.81 -9.41 -0.25
CA LEU A 14 -17.23 -8.54 -1.25
C LEU A 14 -17.76 -7.12 -1.08
N ALA A 15 -16.86 -6.19 -0.79
CA ALA A 15 -17.13 -4.76 -0.76
C ALA A 15 -16.57 -4.10 -2.03
N ILE A 16 -17.41 -3.31 -2.70
CA ILE A 16 -17.04 -2.52 -3.87
C ILE A 16 -16.99 -1.06 -3.46
N TYR A 17 -15.85 -0.43 -3.73
CA TYR A 17 -15.57 0.97 -3.45
C TYR A 17 -15.41 1.76 -4.75
N HIS A 18 -15.92 2.98 -4.75
CA HIS A 18 -15.60 3.99 -5.75
C HIS A 18 -14.61 4.97 -5.15
N VAL A 19 -13.44 5.07 -5.77
CA VAL A 19 -12.37 6.00 -5.38
C VAL A 19 -12.32 7.11 -6.42
N LEU A 20 -12.70 8.32 -6.02
CA LEU A 20 -12.55 9.52 -6.84
C LEU A 20 -11.13 10.04 -6.74
N GLU A 21 -10.49 10.21 -7.88
CA GLU A 21 -9.15 10.71 -8.02
C GLU A 21 -9.16 12.00 -8.85
N GLU A 22 -8.68 13.08 -8.23
CA GLU A 22 -8.44 14.35 -8.92
C GLU A 22 -7.05 14.33 -9.58
N MET A 23 -7.01 14.51 -10.90
CA MET A 23 -5.80 14.57 -11.71
C MET A 23 -5.60 15.97 -12.31
N LEU A 24 -4.34 16.38 -12.44
CA LEU A 24 -3.94 17.56 -13.20
C LEU A 24 -3.34 17.12 -14.53
N ILE A 25 -3.95 17.55 -15.64
CA ILE A 25 -3.46 17.30 -17.00
C ILE A 25 -3.20 18.67 -17.63
N GLY A 26 -1.95 19.13 -17.56
CA GLY A 26 -1.61 20.54 -17.80
C GLY A 26 -2.28 21.44 -16.75
N ASP A 27 -2.95 22.50 -17.20
CA ASP A 27 -3.71 23.41 -16.33
C ASP A 27 -5.16 22.96 -16.07
N ARG A 28 -5.58 21.80 -16.59
CA ARG A 28 -6.95 21.31 -16.43
C ARG A 28 -7.05 20.28 -15.31
N ARG A 29 -8.04 20.46 -14.43
CA ARG A 29 -8.46 19.46 -13.44
C ARG A 29 -9.38 18.45 -14.12
N LYS A 30 -9.11 17.17 -13.90
CA LYS A 30 -9.94 16.07 -14.39
C LYS A 30 -10.13 15.07 -13.27
N ASP A 31 -11.38 14.69 -13.05
CA ASP A 31 -11.71 13.67 -12.05
C ASP A 31 -11.86 12.32 -12.74
N ARG A 32 -11.38 11.28 -12.08
CA ARG A 32 -11.54 9.89 -12.50
C ARG A 32 -12.10 9.10 -11.32
N ILE A 33 -13.15 8.33 -11.58
CA ILE A 33 -13.65 7.35 -10.62
C ILE A 33 -13.02 6.00 -10.97
N LEU A 34 -12.48 5.33 -9.95
CA LEU A 34 -11.91 4.01 -10.05
C LEU A 34 -12.63 3.05 -9.12
N LYS A 35 -12.98 1.88 -9.64
CA LYS A 35 -13.52 0.81 -8.81
C LYS A 35 -12.41 0.05 -8.11
N VAL A 36 -12.63 -0.26 -6.85
CA VAL A 36 -11.81 -1.15 -6.04
C VAL A 36 -12.72 -2.20 -5.43
N SER A 37 -12.43 -3.47 -5.66
CA SER A 37 -13.08 -4.59 -4.98
C SER A 37 -12.19 -5.07 -3.85
N PHE A 38 -12.81 -5.30 -2.70
CA PHE A 38 -12.19 -5.78 -1.48
C PHE A 38 -12.98 -6.95 -0.93
N ASP A 39 -12.33 -8.10 -0.77
CA ASP A 39 -12.88 -9.26 -0.08
C ASP A 39 -12.46 -9.22 1.39
N ARG A 40 -13.44 -9.17 2.29
CA ARG A 40 -13.23 -9.02 3.73
C ARG A 40 -12.69 -10.27 4.41
N ASP A 41 -12.90 -11.46 3.84
CA ASP A 41 -12.41 -12.71 4.44
C ASP A 41 -10.95 -12.92 4.08
N SER A 42 -10.65 -12.87 2.78
CA SER A 42 -9.30 -13.13 2.26
C SER A 42 -8.38 -11.90 2.38
N HIS A 43 -8.94 -10.71 2.62
CA HIS A 43 -8.26 -9.41 2.48
C HIS A 43 -7.71 -9.19 1.06
N ASP A 44 -8.32 -9.84 0.08
CA ASP A 44 -7.96 -9.70 -1.31
C ASP A 44 -8.51 -8.40 -1.86
N VAL A 45 -7.68 -7.70 -2.62
CA VAL A 45 -8.03 -6.39 -3.15
C VAL A 45 -7.55 -6.24 -4.59
N SER A 46 -8.40 -5.69 -5.43
CA SER A 46 -8.11 -5.40 -6.83
C SER A 46 -8.67 -4.03 -7.21
N CYS A 47 -7.93 -3.33 -8.05
CA CYS A 47 -8.30 -1.98 -8.50
C CYS A 47 -8.20 -1.92 -10.02
N GLU A 48 -9.13 -1.20 -10.65
CA GLU A 48 -9.17 -0.99 -12.11
C GLU A 48 -7.92 -0.32 -12.69
N CYS A 49 -7.07 0.30 -11.86
CA CYS A 49 -5.81 0.86 -12.33
C CYS A 49 -4.73 -0.20 -12.62
N SER A 50 -4.90 -1.42 -12.11
CA SER A 50 -4.03 -2.59 -12.30
C SER A 50 -2.52 -2.36 -12.05
N VAL A 51 -2.17 -1.38 -11.22
CA VAL A 51 -0.76 -1.01 -10.98
C VAL A 51 0.00 -2.15 -10.31
N PHE A 52 -0.67 -2.97 -9.50
CA PHE A 52 -0.02 -4.11 -8.85
C PHE A 52 0.34 -5.19 -9.87
N GLU A 53 -0.53 -5.47 -10.82
CA GLU A 53 -0.36 -6.47 -11.87
C GLU A 53 0.75 -6.06 -12.84
N PHE A 54 0.83 -4.78 -13.21
CA PHE A 54 1.84 -4.28 -14.14
C PHE A 54 3.18 -3.94 -13.48
N ARG A 55 3.15 -3.39 -12.27
CA ARG A 55 4.36 -2.87 -11.61
C ARG A 55 4.74 -3.61 -10.35
N GLY A 56 3.91 -4.49 -9.80
CA GLY A 56 4.13 -5.17 -8.53
C GLY A 56 4.21 -4.21 -7.35
N ILE A 57 3.45 -3.12 -7.40
CA ILE A 57 3.34 -2.10 -6.36
C ILE A 57 1.86 -1.83 -6.11
N VAL A 58 1.44 -1.85 -4.85
CA VAL A 58 0.06 -1.54 -4.47
C VAL A 58 -0.23 -0.06 -4.77
N CYS A 59 -1.30 0.22 -5.52
CA CYS A 59 -1.68 1.61 -5.82
C CYS A 59 -2.27 2.32 -4.60
N ARG A 60 -2.25 3.65 -4.62
CA ARG A 60 -2.88 4.48 -3.58
C ARG A 60 -4.38 4.21 -3.38
N HIS A 61 -5.12 3.79 -4.41
CA HIS A 61 -6.57 3.53 -4.29
C HIS A 61 -6.82 2.32 -3.40
N VAL A 62 -6.09 1.24 -3.64
CA VAL A 62 -6.07 0.05 -2.79
C VAL A 62 -5.69 0.43 -1.37
N LEU A 63 -4.61 1.20 -1.19
CA LEU A 63 -4.18 1.64 0.15
C LEU A 63 -5.26 2.45 0.88
N SER A 64 -5.97 3.31 0.16
CA SER A 64 -7.07 4.11 0.70
C SER A 64 -8.23 3.23 1.18
N VAL A 65 -8.60 2.21 0.40
CA VAL A 65 -9.63 1.23 0.78
C VAL A 65 -9.17 0.37 1.97
N CYS A 66 -7.92 -0.11 1.95
CA CYS A 66 -7.35 -0.86 3.08
C CYS A 66 -7.33 -0.02 4.37
N ALA A 67 -7.05 1.29 4.28
CA ALA A 67 -7.12 2.19 5.43
C ALA A 67 -8.56 2.32 5.96
N GLN A 68 -9.55 2.42 5.06
CA GLN A 68 -10.96 2.48 5.42
C GLN A 68 -11.46 1.18 6.08
N GLU A 69 -11.01 0.03 5.58
CA GLU A 69 -11.27 -1.31 6.15
C GLU A 69 -10.36 -1.63 7.36
N ARG A 70 -9.51 -0.68 7.79
CA ARG A 70 -8.59 -0.81 8.94
C ARG A 70 -7.66 -2.03 8.87
N VAL A 71 -7.26 -2.40 7.65
CA VAL A 71 -6.32 -3.50 7.41
C VAL A 71 -4.94 -3.11 7.96
N LYS A 72 -4.52 -3.78 9.04
CA LYS A 72 -3.22 -3.50 9.69
C LYS A 72 -2.05 -4.14 8.94
N ASN A 73 -2.26 -5.33 8.38
CA ASN A 73 -1.23 -6.11 7.73
C ASN A 73 -1.71 -6.50 6.34
N MET A 74 -0.97 -6.07 5.32
CA MET A 74 -1.25 -6.47 3.94
C MET A 74 -0.91 -7.96 3.74
N PRO A 75 -1.75 -8.74 3.04
CA PRO A 75 -1.42 -10.12 2.71
C PRO A 75 -0.06 -10.23 2.00
N LEU A 76 0.71 -11.29 2.32
CA LEU A 76 2.07 -11.49 1.82
C LEU A 76 2.17 -11.50 0.30
N LYS A 77 1.09 -11.91 -0.38
CA LYS A 77 1.03 -11.89 -1.85
C LYS A 77 1.23 -10.51 -2.48
N TYR A 78 0.93 -9.43 -1.73
CA TYR A 78 1.17 -8.05 -2.16
C TYR A 78 2.55 -7.51 -1.75
N VAL A 79 3.27 -8.23 -0.88
CA VAL A 79 4.61 -7.86 -0.40
C VAL A 79 5.65 -8.65 -1.19
N LEU A 80 6.00 -8.15 -2.38
CA LEU A 80 7.01 -8.81 -3.20
C LEU A 80 8.37 -8.82 -2.51
N VAL A 81 9.13 -9.89 -2.75
CA VAL A 81 10.46 -10.14 -2.17
C VAL A 81 11.32 -8.87 -2.25
N ARG A 82 11.46 -8.23 -3.41
CA ARG A 82 12.27 -7.00 -3.59
C ARG A 82 11.95 -5.86 -2.60
N TRP A 83 10.72 -5.76 -2.11
CA TRP A 83 10.25 -4.76 -1.15
C TRP A 83 10.40 -5.20 0.30
N SER A 84 10.68 -6.50 0.54
CA SER A 84 10.93 -7.02 1.87
C SER A 84 12.23 -6.48 2.45
N LYS A 85 12.19 -6.15 3.75
CA LYS A 85 13.37 -5.82 4.56
C LYS A 85 14.20 -7.05 4.92
N SER A 86 13.61 -8.25 4.89
CA SER A 86 14.27 -9.49 5.33
C SER A 86 15.25 -10.08 4.31
N ILE A 87 15.48 -9.43 3.16
CA ILE A 87 16.46 -9.90 2.19
C ILE A 87 17.86 -9.45 2.58
N LYS A 88 18.79 -10.41 2.67
CA LYS A 88 20.23 -10.14 2.67
C LYS A 88 20.67 -9.70 1.27
N ARG A 89 20.91 -8.40 1.09
CA ARG A 89 21.42 -7.84 -0.18
C ARG A 89 22.95 -7.89 -0.18
N LYS A 90 23.61 -7.90 -1.34
CA LYS A 90 25.08 -7.94 -1.40
C LYS A 90 25.75 -6.81 -0.59
N HIS A 91 25.14 -5.63 -0.58
CA HIS A 91 25.59 -4.48 0.20
C HIS A 91 25.39 -4.65 1.73
N SER A 92 24.54 -5.58 2.20
CA SER A 92 24.45 -5.89 3.63
C SER A 92 25.63 -6.72 4.15
N TYR A 93 26.49 -7.24 3.27
CA TYR A 93 27.74 -7.89 3.66
C TYR A 93 28.92 -6.92 3.75
N ILE A 94 28.74 -5.67 3.30
CA ILE A 94 29.76 -4.63 3.45
C ILE A 94 29.71 -4.18 4.90
N LYS A 95 30.75 -4.55 5.66
CA LYS A 95 30.96 -4.03 7.01
C LYS A 95 31.16 -2.52 6.90
N SER A 96 30.18 -1.76 7.36
CA SER A 96 30.37 -0.33 7.51
C SER A 96 31.18 -0.02 8.79
N SER A 97 32.11 0.94 8.70
CA SER A 97 32.89 1.45 9.84
C SER A 97 32.03 2.09 10.93
N TYR A 98 30.76 2.41 10.65
CA TYR A 98 29.81 2.92 11.64
C TYR A 98 29.23 1.83 12.56
N ASN A 99 29.49 0.55 12.28
CA ASN A 99 29.03 -0.57 13.11
C ASN A 99 30.16 -1.12 14.00
N VAL A 100 30.95 -0.22 14.60
CA VAL A 100 31.68 -0.61 15.81
C VAL A 100 30.65 -0.69 16.91
N THR A 101 30.42 -1.92 17.35
CA THR A 101 29.54 -2.31 18.43
C THR A 101 29.94 -1.58 19.71
N GLU A 102 29.39 -0.41 20.01
CA GLU A 102 29.34 0.12 21.38
C GLU A 102 28.32 1.28 21.48
N LEU A 103 27.30 1.03 22.30
CA LEU A 103 26.30 1.97 22.86
C LEU A 103 25.17 2.42 21.92
N LYS A 104 24.07 1.65 21.92
CA LYS A 104 22.74 2.11 21.48
C LYS A 104 22.32 3.37 22.27
N PRO A 105 21.53 4.25 21.66
CA PRO A 105 20.13 4.32 22.06
C PRO A 105 19.23 3.90 20.90
N GLN A 106 18.13 3.29 21.28
CA GLN A 106 17.21 2.55 20.45
C GLN A 106 16.83 3.30 19.16
N MET A 107 16.88 2.59 18.03
CA MET A 107 15.97 2.86 16.91
C MET A 107 14.57 2.39 17.33
N ASP A 108 14.01 2.98 18.38
CA ASP A 108 12.58 2.91 18.63
C ASP A 108 11.94 3.75 17.54
N ARG A 109 11.65 3.05 16.44
CA ARG A 109 10.70 3.51 15.44
C ARG A 109 9.42 3.84 16.21
N PHE A 110 8.82 5.00 15.96
CA PHE A 110 7.56 5.42 16.55
C PHE A 110 6.47 4.36 16.31
N ASP A 111 6.41 3.36 17.18
CA ASP A 111 5.31 2.40 17.33
C ASP A 111 4.31 2.94 18.38
N SER A 112 4.34 4.25 18.64
CA SER A 112 3.49 4.95 19.61
C SER A 112 3.04 6.31 19.07
N LEU A 113 2.29 6.27 17.97
CA LEU A 113 1.38 7.34 17.57
C LEU A 113 0.04 6.72 17.15
#